data_AF-A0A8H4RVP5-F1
#
_entry.id   AF-A0A8H4RVP5-F1
#
_cell.length_a   1.000
_cell.length_b   1.000
_cell.length_c   1.000
_cell.angle_alpha   90.00
_cell.angle_beta   90.00
_cell.angle_gamma   90.00
#
_symmetry.space_group_name_H-M   'P 1'
#
loop_
_entity.id
_entity.type
_entity.pdbx_description
1 polymer ?
#
loop_
_entity_poly.entity_id
_entity_poly.type
_entity_poly.pdbx_seq_one_letter_code
_entity_poly.pdbx_strand_id
1 'polypeptide(L)'
;MLRKHKLTFSNRPATAMAGRKKSKAMKKYEREAARGRKLPMETWADVILPENAPTTEWVDTLPEKTEEELIKKKVEEDLKDYPFYHAPQKLTLIAPYCENYLRETTFTLPEVRQDSSLLLTKLLINDVVRSEFMKILFCHHYTASKFAATSQESWQLVKREMTIWDMTSGFFNHCELPKSGPNFDATRPGSVSQTLIVTPVRRPDTEGNHLIPASYVEQFNNVKFMSMAVNNFADNIRNMQLHRVPLLTPDILALLIPKMRELTSLGIYKCQLIHFGDTMRLLDIIQTDRPLGKENQVYLDFYPNYHLGPIDNPTDPYYQGNYGVTWDNWNGNSILATWALVAHIVPQARRQGIDLLSKDAMFRKWLHDSPCWRVDETLEKLFKPETEVAELVALLDCSNPDHFGNVKKFTGFIGNRAHGWEWATQKFHCINCPRGSNLKLGIFFHWPTALMPYRRDDGTYNPTAQYCCLGCQLTQALYAEDDHYKSHKRDLIRLWLTEETEEWNDTDLPKAIRDFDALEISVKAGILEHYRSEFWACEGYDKETQERQRPLTDMERNRMYGCKRRSPLVSAKRMDPKFLTTEQRKWLTPRADRRNVHGGIW
;
A
#
# COMPACT_ATOMS: atom_id res chain seq x y z
N MET A 1 -12.07 91.06 29.66
CA MET A 1 -12.21 91.24 28.20
C MET A 1 -11.98 89.87 27.55
N LEU A 2 -13.05 89.06 27.34
CA LEU A 2 -13.76 88.83 26.07
C LEU A 2 -12.90 88.11 25.00
N ARG A 3 -13.27 86.99 24.35
CA ARG A 3 -14.38 86.01 24.49
C ARG A 3 -14.19 84.86 23.45
N LYS A 4 -14.72 83.66 23.78
CA LYS A 4 -15.42 82.62 22.96
C LYS A 4 -14.69 81.44 22.24
N HIS A 5 -15.12 80.23 22.67
CA HIS A 5 -15.54 78.99 21.97
C HIS A 5 -14.51 78.20 21.11
N LYS A 6 -14.49 76.86 21.02
CA LYS A 6 -15.56 75.84 20.86
C LYS A 6 -14.96 74.41 21.07
N LEU A 7 -15.83 73.42 21.35
CA LEU A 7 -15.57 71.96 21.47
C LEU A 7 -15.12 71.28 20.14
N THR A 8 -14.37 70.16 20.22
CA THR A 8 -14.71 68.85 19.60
C THR A 8 -13.74 67.71 20.02
N PHE A 9 -14.30 66.49 20.08
CA PHE A 9 -13.74 65.16 20.44
C PHE A 9 -12.63 64.62 19.51
N SER A 10 -11.73 63.78 20.05
CA SER A 10 -11.47 62.42 19.50
C SER A 10 -10.73 61.51 20.51
N ASN A 11 -11.13 60.24 20.53
CA ASN A 11 -10.68 59.16 21.42
C ASN A 11 -9.37 58.50 20.96
N ARG A 12 -8.46 58.15 21.88
CA ARG A 12 -7.98 56.76 22.14
C ARG A 12 -6.90 56.68 23.25
N PRO A 13 -6.75 55.52 23.94
CA PRO A 13 -6.23 55.46 25.31
C PRO A 13 -4.78 54.99 25.44
N ALA A 14 -4.22 55.31 26.62
CA ALA A 14 -2.89 54.98 27.10
C ALA A 14 -2.76 53.53 27.62
N THR A 15 -1.60 52.94 27.37
CA THR A 15 -1.09 51.71 27.98
C THR A 15 -0.39 52.04 29.31
N ALA A 16 -0.73 51.33 30.39
CA ALA A 16 0.01 51.34 31.65
C ALA A 16 0.38 49.90 32.04
N MET A 17 1.68 49.68 32.27
CA MET A 17 2.25 48.43 32.79
C MET A 17 2.00 48.28 34.29
N ALA A 18 1.73 47.05 34.74
CA ALA A 18 1.81 46.66 36.15
C ALA A 18 2.65 45.38 36.29
N GLY A 19 3.77 45.47 37.01
CA GLY A 19 4.69 44.36 37.31
C GLY A 19 4.25 43.52 38.51
N ARG A 20 4.46 42.19 38.44
CA ARG A 20 4.27 41.25 39.57
C ARG A 20 5.58 41.04 40.34
N LYS A 21 5.50 41.14 41.68
CA LYS A 21 6.60 40.83 42.62
C LYS A 21 6.80 39.31 42.77
N LYS A 22 8.04 38.83 42.63
CA LYS A 22 8.43 37.43 42.92
C LYS A 22 8.38 37.13 44.43
N SER A 23 7.99 35.90 44.78
CA SER A 23 7.85 35.44 46.18
C SER A 23 9.21 35.31 46.89
N LYS A 24 9.20 35.48 48.22
CA LYS A 24 10.40 35.43 49.08
C LYS A 24 11.12 34.07 49.03
N ALA A 25 10.41 32.98 48.75
CA ALA A 25 10.97 31.63 48.64
C ALA A 25 11.93 31.51 47.45
N MET A 26 11.58 32.11 46.31
CA MET A 26 12.40 32.05 45.08
C MET A 26 13.70 32.84 45.23
N LYS A 27 13.66 33.97 45.95
CA LYS A 27 14.87 34.77 46.26
C LYS A 27 15.80 34.07 47.27
N LYS A 28 15.28 33.20 48.14
CA LYS A 28 16.09 32.40 49.06
C LYS A 28 16.80 31.26 48.29
N TYR A 29 16.07 30.60 47.39
CA TYR A 29 16.58 29.53 46.55
C TYR A 29 17.71 29.99 45.61
N GLU A 30 17.54 31.13 44.94
CA GLU A 30 18.57 31.72 44.06
C GLU A 30 19.84 32.14 44.83
N ARG A 31 19.70 32.60 46.09
CA ARG A 31 20.83 32.97 46.96
C ARG A 31 21.64 31.77 47.46
N GLU A 32 21.01 30.62 47.64
CA GLU A 32 21.69 29.40 48.09
C GLU A 32 22.31 28.63 46.92
N ALA A 33 21.66 28.63 45.73
CA ALA A 33 22.22 28.08 44.50
C ALA A 33 23.47 28.84 44.02
N ALA A 34 23.50 30.17 44.16
CA ALA A 34 24.67 30.99 43.83
C ALA A 34 25.89 30.74 44.74
N ARG A 35 25.72 30.04 45.87
CA ARG A 35 26.80 29.69 46.81
C ARG A 35 27.35 28.28 46.63
N GLY A 36 26.91 27.56 45.58
CA GLY A 36 27.50 26.27 45.18
C GLY A 36 27.30 25.12 46.18
N ARG A 37 26.44 25.25 47.19
CA ARG A 37 26.13 24.15 48.11
C ARG A 37 25.03 23.27 47.50
N LYS A 38 25.30 21.97 47.33
CA LYS A 38 24.28 20.97 47.07
C LYS A 38 23.46 20.77 48.35
N LEU A 39 22.17 21.04 48.30
CA LEU A 39 21.24 20.67 49.38
C LEU A 39 20.73 19.24 49.17
N PRO A 40 20.46 18.47 50.24
CA PRO A 40 19.95 17.12 50.13
C PRO A 40 18.53 17.14 49.57
N MET A 41 18.25 16.14 48.72
CA MET A 41 16.94 15.92 48.12
C MET A 41 16.06 15.26 49.20
N GLU A 42 15.20 16.04 49.85
CA GLU A 42 14.14 15.48 50.69
C GLU A 42 13.16 14.72 49.78
N THR A 43 13.01 13.43 50.05
CA THR A 43 12.10 12.51 49.38
C THR A 43 10.65 12.89 49.67
N TRP A 44 9.85 13.03 48.63
CA TRP A 44 8.41 13.31 48.67
C TRP A 44 7.55 12.14 49.20
N ALA A 45 8.10 11.26 50.03
CA ALA A 45 7.42 10.05 50.49
C ALA A 45 6.38 10.30 51.61
N ASP A 46 6.38 11.48 52.25
CA ASP A 46 5.53 11.75 53.43
C ASP A 46 4.52 12.88 53.21
N VAL A 47 3.80 12.89 52.08
CA VAL A 47 2.55 13.65 51.99
C VAL A 47 1.42 12.76 52.47
N ILE A 48 1.11 12.88 53.77
CA ILE A 48 -0.05 12.30 54.43
C ILE A 48 -1.30 12.71 53.64
N LEU A 49 -1.95 11.74 52.99
CA LEU A 49 -3.27 11.91 52.41
C LEU A 49 -4.31 12.00 53.54
N PRO A 50 -5.31 12.89 53.42
CA PRO A 50 -6.38 12.98 54.42
C PRO A 50 -7.15 11.65 54.51
N GLU A 51 -7.36 11.16 55.74
CA GLU A 51 -7.93 9.84 56.10
C GLU A 51 -9.35 9.56 55.58
N ASN A 52 -9.97 10.43 54.78
CA ASN A 52 -11.35 10.28 54.29
C ASN A 52 -11.52 10.55 52.78
N ALA A 53 -10.50 10.31 51.95
CA ALA A 53 -10.69 10.29 50.50
C ALA A 53 -11.35 8.96 50.08
N PRO A 54 -12.56 8.97 49.49
CA PRO A 54 -13.19 7.74 49.03
C PRO A 54 -12.34 7.10 47.94
N THR A 55 -11.93 5.85 48.14
CA THR A 55 -11.32 4.99 47.13
C THR A 55 -12.35 4.69 46.05
N THR A 56 -12.45 5.56 45.05
CA THR A 56 -13.13 5.21 43.81
C THR A 56 -12.18 4.36 43.00
N GLU A 57 -12.15 3.05 43.29
CA GLU A 57 -11.72 2.06 42.33
C GLU A 57 -12.51 2.28 41.04
N TRP A 58 -11.80 2.44 39.93
CA TRP A 58 -12.41 2.52 38.62
C TRP A 58 -13.06 1.18 38.32
N VAL A 59 -14.39 1.13 38.34
CA VAL A 59 -15.17 0.00 37.86
C VAL A 59 -15.36 0.23 36.36
N ASP A 60 -14.83 -0.68 35.54
CA ASP A 60 -15.07 -0.68 34.09
C ASP A 60 -16.57 -0.83 33.85
N THR A 61 -17.23 0.24 33.43
CA THR A 61 -18.69 0.25 33.18
C THR A 61 -19.06 -0.28 31.79
N LEU A 62 -18.11 -0.89 31.07
CA LEU A 62 -18.43 -1.58 29.82
C LEU A 62 -19.22 -2.84 30.14
N PRO A 63 -20.39 -3.07 29.51
CA PRO A 63 -21.11 -4.33 29.67
C PRO A 63 -20.17 -5.49 29.34
N GLU A 64 -20.27 -6.58 30.11
CA GLU A 64 -19.55 -7.81 29.79
C GLU A 64 -19.82 -8.18 28.33
N LYS A 65 -18.76 -8.33 27.56
CA LYS A 65 -18.85 -8.69 26.14
C LYS A 65 -19.68 -9.97 26.05
N THR A 66 -20.65 -9.96 25.14
CA THR A 66 -21.47 -11.16 24.93
C THR A 66 -20.58 -12.31 24.45
N GLU A 67 -21.02 -13.54 24.65
CA GLU A 67 -20.29 -14.72 24.18
C GLU A 67 -19.98 -14.64 22.68
N GLU A 68 -20.90 -14.06 21.90
CA GLU A 68 -20.72 -13.79 20.47
C GLU A 68 -19.62 -12.75 20.19
N GLU A 69 -19.53 -11.69 20.99
CA GLU A 69 -18.47 -10.68 20.88
C GLU A 69 -17.10 -11.23 21.31
N LEU A 70 -17.07 -12.12 22.31
CA LEU A 70 -15.86 -12.82 22.73
C LEU A 70 -15.40 -13.82 21.67
N ILE A 71 -16.32 -14.57 21.07
CA ILE A 71 -16.04 -15.47 19.94
C ILE A 71 -15.53 -14.66 18.74
N LYS A 72 -16.18 -13.55 18.40
CA LYS A 72 -15.76 -12.67 17.30
C LYS A 72 -14.37 -12.08 17.56
N LYS A 73 -14.11 -11.59 18.77
CA LYS A 73 -12.80 -11.07 19.15
C LYS A 73 -11.72 -12.14 19.10
N LYS A 74 -12.03 -13.36 19.54
CA LYS A 74 -11.12 -14.51 19.45
C LYS A 74 -10.83 -14.89 17.99
N VAL A 75 -11.86 -14.91 17.13
CA VAL A 75 -11.69 -15.14 15.69
C VAL A 75 -10.86 -14.03 15.04
N GLU A 76 -11.07 -12.76 15.42
CA GLU A 76 -10.28 -11.63 14.93
C GLU A 76 -8.82 -11.66 15.43
N GLU A 77 -8.58 -12.12 16.66
CA GLU A 77 -7.25 -12.36 17.23
C GLU A 77 -6.56 -13.54 16.54
N ASP A 78 -7.28 -14.64 16.25
CA ASP A 78 -6.77 -15.81 15.52
C ASP A 78 -6.51 -15.51 14.02
N LEU A 79 -7.13 -14.46 13.47
CA LEU A 79 -6.93 -14.00 12.09
C LEU A 79 -5.75 -13.04 11.92
N LYS A 80 -5.10 -12.58 13.01
CA LYS A 80 -3.98 -11.64 12.95
C LYS A 80 -2.73 -12.20 12.27
N ASP A 81 -2.49 -13.51 12.34
CA ASP A 81 -1.31 -14.19 11.76
C ASP A 81 -1.50 -14.59 10.28
N TYR A 82 -2.58 -14.10 9.67
CA TYR A 82 -2.82 -14.24 8.24
C TYR A 82 -1.85 -13.36 7.44
N PRO A 83 -1.14 -13.88 6.41
CA PRO A 83 -1.34 -15.16 5.72
C PRO A 83 -0.30 -16.27 6.00
N PHE A 84 0.57 -16.17 7.01
CA PHE A 84 1.84 -16.90 6.98
C PHE A 84 2.02 -18.07 7.97
N TYR A 85 1.24 -18.24 9.05
CA TYR A 85 1.28 -19.48 9.85
C TYR A 85 -0.10 -19.69 10.51
N HIS A 86 -0.66 -20.91 10.45
CA HIS A 86 -1.99 -21.27 11.00
C HIS A 86 -3.22 -20.57 10.39
N ALA A 87 -3.45 -20.70 9.08
CA ALA A 87 -4.72 -20.24 8.52
C ALA A 87 -5.90 -20.97 9.20
N PRO A 88 -6.91 -20.25 9.72
CA PRO A 88 -8.03 -20.87 10.40
C PRO A 88 -8.64 -21.94 9.51
N GLN A 89 -9.05 -23.08 10.07
CA GLN A 89 -9.80 -24.11 9.34
C GLN A 89 -11.02 -23.51 8.60
N LYS A 90 -11.47 -22.32 9.00
CA LYS A 90 -12.65 -21.60 8.54
C LYS A 90 -12.35 -20.40 7.61
N LEU A 91 -11.12 -20.19 7.11
CA LEU A 91 -10.91 -19.15 6.09
C LEU A 91 -11.50 -19.63 4.77
N THR A 92 -12.76 -19.27 4.52
CA THR A 92 -13.51 -19.79 3.38
C THR A 92 -12.99 -19.29 2.04
N LEU A 93 -12.46 -18.06 1.96
CA LEU A 93 -12.16 -17.38 0.68
C LEU A 93 -10.73 -16.83 0.59
N ILE A 94 -10.13 -16.91 -0.60
CA ILE A 94 -8.73 -16.50 -0.91
C ILE A 94 -8.65 -15.33 -1.89
N ALA A 95 -9.58 -15.34 -2.84
CA ALA A 95 -9.92 -14.23 -3.70
C ALA A 95 -11.44 -14.07 -3.65
N PRO A 96 -12.01 -12.95 -4.12
CA PRO A 96 -13.46 -12.84 -4.29
C PRO A 96 -13.99 -14.05 -5.06
N TYR A 97 -15.06 -14.67 -4.56
CA TYR A 97 -15.72 -15.87 -5.12
C TYR A 97 -14.90 -17.16 -5.15
N CYS A 98 -13.62 -17.11 -4.80
CA CYS A 98 -12.75 -18.28 -4.82
C CYS A 98 -12.66 -18.87 -3.42
N GLU A 99 -13.28 -20.03 -3.27
CA GLU A 99 -13.19 -20.82 -2.07
C GLU A 99 -11.78 -21.39 -1.86
N ASN A 100 -11.35 -21.42 -0.61
CA ASN A 100 -9.99 -21.70 -0.19
C ASN A 100 -9.75 -23.20 0.06
N TYR A 101 -10.01 -24.06 -0.93
CA TYR A 101 -9.81 -25.51 -0.77
C TYR A 101 -9.52 -26.25 -2.09
N LEU A 102 -8.80 -27.37 -1.97
CA LEU A 102 -8.57 -28.33 -3.05
C LEU A 102 -9.84 -29.19 -3.26
N ARG A 103 -10.10 -29.53 -4.53
CA ARG A 103 -11.34 -30.12 -5.08
C ARG A 103 -11.98 -31.29 -4.31
N GLU A 104 -11.24 -32.01 -3.49
CA GLU A 104 -11.67 -33.27 -2.88
C GLU A 104 -12.46 -33.11 -1.58
N THR A 105 -12.44 -31.93 -0.96
CA THR A 105 -13.22 -31.64 0.26
C THR A 105 -13.99 -30.35 0.09
N THR A 106 -15.27 -30.45 -0.28
CA THR A 106 -16.13 -29.27 -0.36
C THR A 106 -16.39 -28.76 1.06
N PHE A 107 -15.90 -27.56 1.37
CA PHE A 107 -16.33 -26.87 2.57
C PHE A 107 -17.83 -26.60 2.41
N THR A 108 -18.66 -27.38 3.08
CA THR A 108 -20.10 -27.16 3.10
C THR A 108 -20.32 -25.93 3.94
N LEU A 109 -20.52 -24.78 3.27
CA LEU A 109 -21.03 -23.60 3.94
C LEU A 109 -22.31 -24.02 4.69
N PRO A 110 -22.50 -23.61 5.96
CA PRO A 110 -23.72 -23.93 6.67
C PRO A 110 -24.90 -23.44 5.82
N GLU A 111 -25.81 -24.36 5.46
CA GLU A 111 -27.01 -24.02 4.71
C GLU A 111 -27.85 -23.09 5.60
N VAL A 112 -27.91 -21.82 5.22
CA VAL A 112 -28.84 -20.88 5.84
C VAL A 112 -30.04 -20.84 4.92
N ARG A 113 -31.23 -21.20 5.43
CA ARG A 113 -32.47 -20.88 4.72
C ARG A 113 -32.59 -19.36 4.66
N GLN A 114 -32.14 -18.79 3.56
CA GLN A 114 -32.39 -17.40 3.25
C GLN A 114 -33.77 -17.37 2.59
N ASP A 115 -34.71 -16.64 3.17
CA ASP A 115 -35.92 -16.20 2.45
C ASP A 115 -35.46 -15.17 1.41
N SER A 116 -34.70 -15.64 0.42
CA SER A 116 -34.10 -14.79 -0.58
C SER A 116 -35.22 -14.10 -1.34
N SER A 117 -34.97 -12.83 -1.68
CA SER A 117 -35.91 -12.03 -2.45
C SER A 117 -36.33 -12.82 -3.70
N LEU A 118 -37.61 -13.23 -3.74
CA LEU A 118 -38.23 -13.89 -4.89
C LEU A 118 -37.95 -13.14 -6.20
N LEU A 119 -37.70 -11.84 -6.13
CA LEU A 119 -37.31 -11.01 -7.26
C LEU A 119 -35.94 -11.43 -7.83
N LEU A 120 -34.91 -11.60 -6.99
CA LEU A 120 -33.55 -11.93 -7.46
C LEU A 120 -33.53 -13.31 -8.11
N THR A 121 -34.10 -14.31 -7.43
CA THR A 121 -34.13 -15.69 -7.91
C THR A 121 -35.02 -15.84 -9.13
N LYS A 122 -36.20 -15.19 -9.21
CA LYS A 122 -37.04 -15.28 -10.41
C LYS A 122 -36.53 -14.48 -11.60
N LEU A 123 -35.95 -13.30 -11.38
CA LEU A 123 -35.45 -12.46 -12.47
C LEU A 123 -34.23 -13.10 -13.15
N LEU A 124 -33.31 -13.66 -12.37
CA LEU A 124 -32.06 -14.23 -12.86
C LEU A 124 -32.18 -15.71 -13.29
N ILE A 125 -33.38 -16.30 -13.21
CA ILE A 125 -33.70 -17.56 -13.92
C ILE A 125 -33.68 -17.33 -15.44
N ASN A 126 -34.04 -16.14 -15.91
CA ASN A 126 -33.95 -15.82 -17.34
C ASN A 126 -32.48 -15.64 -17.73
N ASP A 127 -31.97 -16.53 -18.59
CA ASP A 127 -30.56 -16.55 -18.99
C ASP A 127 -30.11 -15.24 -19.67
N VAL A 128 -30.98 -14.60 -20.45
CA VAL A 128 -30.65 -13.33 -21.13
C VAL A 128 -30.47 -12.21 -20.11
N VAL A 129 -31.41 -12.09 -19.16
CA VAL A 129 -31.32 -11.08 -18.10
C VAL A 129 -30.14 -11.37 -17.18
N ARG A 130 -29.91 -12.64 -16.82
CA ARG A 130 -28.76 -13.05 -16.01
C ARG A 130 -27.44 -12.70 -16.69
N SER A 131 -27.30 -13.03 -17.98
CA SER A 131 -26.08 -12.78 -18.73
C SER A 131 -25.76 -11.29 -18.82
N GLU A 132 -26.74 -10.45 -19.17
CA GLU A 132 -26.52 -8.99 -19.22
C GLU A 132 -26.29 -8.38 -17.83
N PHE A 133 -26.99 -8.85 -16.80
CA PHE A 133 -26.75 -8.42 -15.42
C PHE A 133 -25.33 -8.75 -14.97
N MET A 134 -24.86 -9.98 -15.24
CA MET A 134 -23.52 -10.43 -14.85
C MET A 134 -22.43 -9.68 -15.64
N LYS A 135 -22.67 -9.41 -16.92
CA LYS A 135 -21.78 -8.58 -17.74
C LYS A 135 -21.58 -7.19 -17.14
N ILE A 136 -22.66 -6.52 -16.70
CA ILE A 136 -22.58 -5.22 -16.01
C ILE A 136 -21.88 -5.37 -14.65
N LEU A 137 -22.21 -6.43 -13.90
CA LEU A 137 -21.67 -6.67 -12.57
C LEU A 137 -20.14 -6.86 -12.60
N PHE A 138 -19.63 -7.62 -13.57
CA PHE A 138 -18.21 -7.88 -13.75
C PHE A 138 -17.44 -6.75 -14.44
N CYS A 139 -18.09 -5.64 -14.84
CA CYS A 139 -17.37 -4.43 -15.23
C CYS A 139 -16.53 -3.89 -14.07
N HIS A 140 -17.01 -4.05 -12.83
CA HIS A 140 -16.29 -3.65 -11.62
C HIS A 140 -16.18 -4.84 -10.66
N HIS A 141 -14.97 -5.39 -10.53
CA HIS A 141 -14.72 -6.57 -9.71
C HIS A 141 -15.13 -6.35 -8.24
N TYR A 142 -14.89 -5.14 -7.70
CA TYR A 142 -15.35 -4.78 -6.36
C TYR A 142 -16.87 -4.87 -6.19
N THR A 143 -17.65 -4.39 -7.17
CA THR A 143 -19.12 -4.44 -7.15
C THR A 143 -19.62 -5.87 -7.19
N ALA A 144 -19.06 -6.69 -8.09
CA ALA A 144 -19.33 -8.12 -8.11
C ALA A 144 -19.04 -8.74 -6.73
N SER A 145 -17.97 -8.29 -6.04
CA SER A 145 -17.47 -8.91 -4.79
C SER A 145 -18.43 -8.63 -3.66
N LYS A 146 -18.90 -7.38 -3.61
CA LYS A 146 -19.96 -6.97 -2.70
C LYS A 146 -21.27 -7.68 -3.00
N PHE A 147 -21.65 -7.82 -4.27
CA PHE A 147 -22.87 -8.55 -4.63
C PHE A 147 -22.84 -10.00 -4.17
N ALA A 148 -21.76 -10.76 -4.45
CA ALA A 148 -21.67 -12.14 -3.99
C ALA A 148 -21.62 -12.26 -2.47
N ALA A 149 -21.08 -11.26 -1.76
CA ALA A 149 -21.08 -11.24 -0.30
C ALA A 149 -22.46 -10.95 0.33
N THR A 150 -23.48 -10.60 -0.47
CA THR A 150 -24.82 -10.28 0.06
C THR A 150 -25.63 -11.50 0.49
N SER A 151 -25.51 -12.63 -0.21
CA SER A 151 -26.29 -13.86 0.01
C SER A 151 -25.62 -15.09 -0.60
N GLN A 152 -26.00 -16.29 -0.14
CA GLN A 152 -25.53 -17.55 -0.70
C GLN A 152 -26.02 -17.73 -2.16
N GLU A 153 -27.22 -17.27 -2.49
CA GLU A 153 -27.73 -17.33 -3.86
C GLU A 153 -26.94 -16.40 -4.80
N SER A 154 -26.67 -15.16 -4.39
CA SER A 154 -25.82 -14.24 -5.15
C SER A 154 -24.42 -14.84 -5.38
N TRP A 155 -23.87 -15.50 -4.36
CA TRP A 155 -22.59 -16.21 -4.47
C TRP A 155 -22.63 -17.30 -5.55
N GLN A 156 -23.62 -18.18 -5.51
CA GLN A 156 -23.76 -19.27 -6.47
C GLN A 156 -23.97 -18.76 -7.89
N LEU A 157 -24.75 -17.70 -8.07
CA LEU A 157 -24.97 -17.06 -9.36
C LEU A 157 -23.67 -16.53 -9.95
N VAL A 158 -22.88 -15.81 -9.15
CA VAL A 158 -21.58 -15.26 -9.56
C VAL A 158 -20.60 -16.40 -9.87
N LYS A 159 -20.51 -17.42 -9.01
CA LYS A 159 -19.62 -18.59 -9.17
C LYS A 159 -19.85 -19.36 -10.49
N ARG A 160 -21.09 -19.45 -10.97
CA ARG A 160 -21.44 -20.16 -12.21
C ARG A 160 -20.96 -19.46 -13.48
N GLU A 161 -20.72 -18.15 -13.42
CA GLU A 161 -20.42 -17.31 -14.58
C GLU A 161 -18.92 -17.05 -14.74
N MET A 162 -18.09 -17.68 -13.91
CA MET A 162 -16.64 -17.51 -13.91
C MET A 162 -15.88 -18.84 -13.95
N THR A 163 -14.63 -18.75 -14.40
CA THR A 163 -13.65 -19.83 -14.37
C THR A 163 -12.57 -19.45 -13.37
N ILE A 164 -12.13 -20.42 -12.58
CA ILE A 164 -11.03 -20.25 -11.64
C ILE A 164 -9.86 -21.08 -12.15
N TRP A 165 -8.71 -20.44 -12.32
CA TRP A 165 -7.42 -21.07 -12.54
C TRP A 165 -6.60 -21.04 -11.27
N ASP A 166 -6.08 -22.21 -10.88
CA ASP A 166 -5.35 -22.40 -9.63
C ASP A 166 -3.83 -22.35 -9.86
N MET A 167 -3.21 -21.31 -9.30
CA MET A 167 -1.75 -21.13 -9.33
C MET A 167 -0.98 -22.03 -8.35
N THR A 168 -1.68 -22.75 -7.47
CA THR A 168 -1.06 -23.65 -6.48
C THR A 168 -0.88 -25.06 -7.04
N SER A 169 -1.93 -25.66 -7.60
CA SER A 169 -1.86 -27.00 -8.19
C SER A 169 -1.53 -26.98 -9.68
N GLY A 170 -1.40 -25.79 -10.30
CA GLY A 170 -1.17 -25.67 -11.74
C GLY A 170 -2.36 -26.14 -12.58
N PHE A 171 -3.58 -26.01 -12.05
CA PHE A 171 -4.77 -26.50 -12.71
C PHE A 171 -5.49 -25.35 -13.43
N PHE A 172 -5.52 -25.42 -14.77
CA PHE A 172 -6.07 -24.38 -15.65
C PHE A 172 -7.28 -24.86 -16.45
N ASN A 173 -8.11 -25.75 -15.89
CA ASN A 173 -9.26 -26.33 -16.60
C ASN A 173 -8.88 -27.02 -17.92
N HIS A 174 -7.72 -27.66 -17.97
CA HIS A 174 -7.17 -28.30 -19.17
C HIS A 174 -6.90 -27.31 -20.32
N CYS A 175 -6.92 -26.00 -20.05
CA CYS A 175 -6.59 -25.00 -21.06
C CYS A 175 -5.12 -25.03 -21.46
N GLU A 176 -4.24 -25.55 -20.59
CA GLU A 176 -2.82 -25.77 -20.87
C GLU A 176 -2.58 -26.84 -21.94
N LEU A 177 -3.55 -27.71 -22.21
CA LEU A 177 -3.46 -28.76 -23.22
C LEU A 177 -3.79 -28.22 -24.63
N PRO A 178 -3.23 -28.81 -25.71
CA PRO A 178 -3.52 -28.40 -27.08
C PRO A 178 -5.02 -28.50 -27.41
N LYS A 179 -5.57 -27.50 -28.10
CA LYS A 179 -6.98 -27.48 -28.53
C LYS A 179 -7.32 -28.49 -29.63
N SER A 180 -6.31 -28.93 -30.37
CA SER A 180 -6.44 -29.80 -31.54
C SER A 180 -5.10 -30.46 -31.84
N GLY A 181 -5.11 -31.54 -32.61
CA GLY A 181 -3.90 -32.25 -33.03
C GLY A 181 -3.71 -33.59 -32.31
N PRO A 182 -2.57 -34.28 -32.52
CA PRO A 182 -2.36 -35.64 -32.05
C PRO A 182 -2.32 -35.77 -30.51
N ASN A 183 -2.06 -34.66 -29.81
CA ASN A 183 -1.98 -34.59 -28.34
C ASN A 183 -3.25 -34.00 -27.70
N PHE A 184 -4.34 -33.82 -28.47
CA PHE A 184 -5.62 -33.36 -27.94
C PHE A 184 -6.34 -34.50 -27.21
N ASP A 185 -6.71 -34.28 -25.95
CA ASP A 185 -7.53 -35.20 -25.17
C ASP A 185 -9.01 -34.85 -25.30
N ALA A 186 -9.72 -35.58 -26.17
CA ALA A 186 -11.16 -35.41 -26.37
C ALA A 186 -12.00 -35.74 -25.12
N THR A 187 -11.46 -36.49 -24.16
CA THR A 187 -12.17 -36.84 -22.91
C THR A 187 -12.12 -35.71 -21.88
N ARG A 188 -11.17 -34.78 -22.01
CA ARG A 188 -10.95 -33.64 -21.10
C ARG A 188 -10.71 -32.35 -21.88
N PRO A 189 -11.68 -31.87 -22.68
CA PRO A 189 -11.50 -30.66 -23.46
C PRO A 189 -11.29 -29.45 -22.53
N GLY A 190 -10.30 -28.62 -22.86
CA GLY A 190 -10.06 -27.37 -22.15
C GLY A 190 -11.24 -26.40 -22.29
N SER A 191 -11.59 -25.70 -21.20
CA SER A 191 -12.66 -24.71 -21.22
C SER A 191 -12.40 -23.53 -20.29
N VAL A 192 -12.75 -22.33 -20.78
CA VAL A 192 -12.66 -21.07 -20.02
C VAL A 192 -13.88 -20.21 -20.33
N SER A 193 -14.47 -19.61 -19.29
CA SER A 193 -15.53 -18.61 -19.42
C SER A 193 -14.97 -17.23 -19.77
N GLN A 194 -15.85 -16.31 -20.15
CA GLN A 194 -15.47 -14.93 -20.47
C GLN A 194 -14.86 -14.19 -19.28
N THR A 195 -15.31 -14.52 -18.07
CA THR A 195 -14.73 -14.03 -16.81
C THR A 195 -13.82 -15.10 -16.20
N LEU A 196 -12.56 -14.75 -16.00
CA LEU A 196 -11.51 -15.60 -15.48
C LEU A 196 -10.91 -14.99 -14.21
N ILE A 197 -10.78 -15.81 -13.17
CA ILE A 197 -10.06 -15.49 -11.95
C ILE A 197 -8.87 -16.42 -11.84
N VAL A 198 -7.67 -15.85 -11.68
CA VAL A 198 -6.43 -16.59 -11.49
C VAL A 198 -5.93 -16.29 -10.09
N THR A 199 -5.82 -17.32 -9.26
CA THR A 199 -5.43 -17.18 -7.85
C THR A 199 -4.80 -18.47 -7.34
N PRO A 200 -3.82 -18.42 -6.43
CA PRO A 200 -3.39 -19.62 -5.73
C PRO A 200 -4.46 -20.08 -4.74
N VAL A 201 -4.74 -21.39 -4.67
CA VAL A 201 -5.59 -22.00 -3.62
C VAL A 201 -4.80 -22.61 -2.47
N ARG A 202 -5.44 -22.86 -1.32
CA ARG A 202 -4.79 -23.57 -0.19
C ARG A 202 -4.46 -25.00 -0.59
N ARG A 203 -3.26 -25.47 -0.24
CA ARG A 203 -2.99 -26.92 -0.16
C ARG A 203 -3.61 -27.48 1.14
N PRO A 204 -4.29 -28.64 1.09
CA PRO A 204 -4.80 -29.30 2.28
C PRO A 204 -3.60 -29.70 3.15
N ASP A 205 -3.79 -29.58 4.46
CA ASP A 205 -2.81 -30.02 5.45
C ASP A 205 -2.79 -31.55 5.44
N THR A 206 -1.79 -32.14 4.77
CA THR A 206 -1.47 -33.54 4.92
C THR A 206 -0.63 -33.68 6.19
N GLU A 207 -1.24 -34.21 7.25
CA GLU A 207 -0.57 -34.70 8.47
C GLU A 207 -0.15 -33.66 9.53
N GLY A 208 -0.90 -32.57 9.71
CA GLY A 208 -0.74 -31.67 10.87
C GLY A 208 0.56 -30.88 10.86
N ASN A 209 1.25 -30.85 9.71
CA ASN A 209 2.41 -30.02 9.45
C ASN A 209 1.95 -28.82 8.62
N HIS A 210 2.36 -27.64 9.06
CA HIS A 210 2.10 -26.34 8.46
C HIS A 210 2.06 -26.39 6.92
N LEU A 211 1.04 -25.72 6.34
CA LEU A 211 0.90 -25.40 4.91
C LEU A 211 2.24 -25.47 4.16
N ILE A 212 2.48 -26.54 3.40
CA ILE A 212 3.68 -26.63 2.56
C ILE A 212 3.46 -25.67 1.37
N PRO A 213 4.20 -24.56 1.27
CA PRO A 213 4.08 -23.66 0.13
C PRO A 213 4.46 -24.40 -1.15
N ALA A 214 3.89 -24.00 -2.29
CA ALA A 214 4.37 -24.50 -3.58
C ALA A 214 5.88 -24.20 -3.69
N SER A 215 6.67 -25.20 -4.06
CA SER A 215 8.10 -25.00 -4.33
C SER A 215 8.29 -24.01 -5.48
N TYR A 216 9.44 -23.36 -5.57
CA TYR A 216 9.71 -22.44 -6.68
C TYR A 216 9.61 -23.14 -8.04
N VAL A 217 10.04 -24.41 -8.13
CA VAL A 217 9.88 -25.22 -9.34
C VAL A 217 8.42 -25.31 -9.76
N GLU A 218 7.52 -25.63 -8.83
CA GLU A 218 6.08 -25.68 -9.10
C GLU A 218 5.54 -24.29 -9.48
N GLN A 219 5.91 -23.24 -8.75
CA GLN A 219 5.44 -21.88 -9.05
C GLN A 219 5.82 -21.43 -10.47
N PHE A 220 7.08 -21.66 -10.90
CA PHE A 220 7.54 -21.33 -12.24
C PHE A 220 6.84 -22.17 -13.32
N ASN A 221 6.70 -23.48 -13.09
CA ASN A 221 5.92 -24.35 -13.98
C ASN A 221 4.46 -23.89 -14.09
N ASN A 222 3.83 -23.45 -12.99
CA ASN A 222 2.45 -22.98 -12.99
C ASN A 222 2.31 -21.67 -13.79
N VAL A 223 3.28 -20.77 -13.73
CA VAL A 223 3.29 -19.59 -14.62
C VAL A 223 3.45 -20.00 -16.09
N LYS A 224 4.32 -20.97 -16.40
CA LYS A 224 4.45 -21.52 -17.75
C LYS A 224 3.13 -22.12 -18.25
N PHE A 225 2.47 -22.94 -17.43
CA PHE A 225 1.19 -23.55 -17.78
C PHE A 225 0.06 -22.52 -17.93
N MET A 226 0.02 -21.49 -17.09
CA MET A 226 -0.86 -20.34 -17.28
C MET A 226 -0.59 -19.65 -18.64
N SER A 227 0.68 -19.42 -18.98
CA SER A 227 1.08 -18.87 -20.28
C SER A 227 0.63 -19.74 -21.45
N MET A 228 0.74 -21.06 -21.34
CA MET A 228 0.21 -22.00 -22.33
C MET A 228 -1.32 -21.94 -22.42
N ALA A 229 -2.00 -21.89 -21.27
CA ALA A 229 -3.46 -21.79 -21.20
C ALA A 229 -3.98 -20.51 -21.86
N VAL A 230 -3.33 -19.36 -21.61
CA VAL A 230 -3.62 -18.10 -22.31
C VAL A 230 -3.32 -18.25 -23.79
N ASN A 231 -2.15 -18.76 -24.18
CA ASN A 231 -1.79 -18.94 -25.60
C ASN A 231 -2.84 -19.76 -26.36
N ASN A 232 -3.40 -20.77 -25.71
CA ASN A 232 -4.44 -21.61 -26.29
C ASN A 232 -5.79 -20.89 -26.30
N PHE A 233 -6.23 -20.27 -25.21
CA PHE A 233 -7.62 -19.82 -25.00
C PHE A 233 -7.85 -18.30 -24.93
N ALA A 234 -6.86 -17.47 -25.27
CA ALA A 234 -6.91 -16.02 -25.11
C ALA A 234 -8.14 -15.33 -25.73
N ASP A 235 -8.60 -15.79 -26.89
CA ASP A 235 -9.75 -15.19 -27.60
C ASP A 235 -11.08 -15.27 -26.81
N ASN A 236 -11.18 -16.19 -25.86
CA ASN A 236 -12.37 -16.36 -25.04
C ASN A 236 -12.37 -15.47 -23.78
N ILE A 237 -11.23 -14.89 -23.41
CA ILE A 237 -11.05 -14.16 -22.16
C ILE A 237 -11.41 -12.68 -22.38
N ARG A 238 -12.46 -12.22 -21.69
CA ARG A 238 -12.90 -10.81 -21.71
C ARG A 238 -12.60 -10.08 -20.41
N ASN A 239 -12.73 -10.75 -19.27
CA ASN A 239 -12.42 -10.19 -17.97
C ASN A 239 -11.43 -11.12 -17.26
N MET A 240 -10.22 -10.64 -16.98
CA MET A 240 -9.20 -11.41 -16.29
C MET A 240 -8.86 -10.75 -14.96
N GLN A 241 -8.91 -11.50 -13.87
CA GLN A 241 -8.62 -11.01 -12.52
C GLN A 241 -7.48 -11.83 -11.91
N LEU A 242 -6.33 -11.21 -11.71
CA LEU A 242 -5.09 -11.84 -11.23
C LEU A 242 -4.91 -11.50 -9.74
N HIS A 243 -5.11 -12.47 -8.87
CA HIS A 243 -4.99 -12.29 -7.42
C HIS A 243 -3.78 -13.03 -6.89
N ARG A 244 -2.85 -12.30 -6.27
CA ARG A 244 -1.70 -12.87 -5.55
C ARG A 244 -0.92 -13.90 -6.36
N VAL A 245 -0.81 -13.69 -7.67
CA VAL A 245 -0.02 -14.56 -8.53
C VAL A 245 1.46 -14.34 -8.19
N PRO A 246 2.17 -15.34 -7.62
CA PRO A 246 3.45 -15.09 -6.95
C PRO A 246 4.54 -14.52 -7.86
N LEU A 247 4.69 -15.11 -9.04
CA LEU A 247 5.76 -14.80 -10.00
C LEU A 247 5.29 -13.91 -11.17
N LEU A 248 4.14 -13.25 -11.05
CA LEU A 248 3.64 -12.38 -12.11
C LEU A 248 4.40 -11.06 -12.13
N THR A 249 4.96 -10.69 -13.28
CA THR A 249 5.63 -9.40 -13.53
C THR A 249 4.93 -8.64 -14.67
N PRO A 250 5.19 -7.32 -14.81
CA PRO A 250 4.73 -6.58 -15.97
C PRO A 250 5.22 -7.17 -17.31
N ASP A 251 6.41 -7.78 -17.34
CA ASP A 251 6.98 -8.36 -18.57
C ASP A 251 6.25 -9.65 -19.00
N ILE A 252 5.81 -10.47 -18.05
CA ILE A 252 4.91 -11.59 -18.36
C ILE A 252 3.58 -11.04 -18.89
N LEU A 253 3.02 -9.99 -18.28
CA LEU A 253 1.78 -9.38 -18.76
C LEU A 253 1.92 -8.80 -20.17
N ALA A 254 3.07 -8.22 -20.50
CA ALA A 254 3.35 -7.71 -21.85
C ALA A 254 3.22 -8.81 -22.92
N LEU A 255 3.54 -10.07 -22.58
CA LEU A 255 3.33 -11.22 -23.47
C LEU A 255 1.89 -11.73 -23.49
N LEU A 256 1.21 -11.74 -22.34
CA LEU A 256 -0.13 -12.33 -22.21
C LEU A 256 -1.23 -11.41 -22.77
N ILE A 257 -1.21 -10.13 -22.40
CA ILE A 257 -2.31 -9.19 -22.69
C ILE A 257 -2.56 -9.01 -24.19
N PRO A 258 -1.54 -8.87 -25.07
CA PRO A 258 -1.77 -8.71 -26.50
C PRO A 258 -2.43 -9.91 -27.17
N LYS A 259 -2.32 -11.12 -26.59
CA LYS A 259 -2.99 -12.32 -27.11
C LYS A 259 -4.50 -12.27 -26.84
N MET A 260 -4.95 -11.60 -25.78
CA MET A 260 -6.36 -11.50 -25.39
C MET A 260 -7.06 -10.34 -26.10
N ARG A 261 -7.39 -10.54 -27.38
CA ARG A 261 -7.97 -9.52 -28.27
C ARG A 261 -9.33 -8.99 -27.80
N GLU A 262 -10.09 -9.83 -27.11
CA GLU A 262 -11.42 -9.50 -26.58
C GLU A 262 -11.41 -9.04 -25.12
N LEU A 263 -10.23 -8.82 -24.52
CA LEU A 263 -10.10 -8.32 -23.16
C LEU A 263 -10.73 -6.92 -23.02
N THR A 264 -11.64 -6.78 -22.07
CA THR A 264 -12.33 -5.53 -21.69
C THR A 264 -11.98 -5.10 -20.27
N SER A 265 -11.64 -6.03 -19.37
CA SER A 265 -11.29 -5.71 -17.98
C SER A 265 -10.10 -6.54 -17.52
N LEU A 266 -9.10 -5.87 -16.96
CA LEU A 266 -7.92 -6.47 -16.34
C LEU A 266 -7.84 -6.04 -14.89
N GLY A 267 -8.00 -6.99 -13.97
CA GLY A 267 -7.75 -6.78 -12.55
C GLY A 267 -6.42 -7.37 -12.11
N ILE A 268 -5.64 -6.63 -11.35
CA ILE A 268 -4.37 -7.10 -10.77
C ILE A 268 -4.36 -6.73 -9.28
N TYR A 269 -4.26 -7.74 -8.41
CA TYR A 269 -4.43 -7.55 -6.97
C TYR A 269 -3.34 -8.25 -6.19
N LYS A 270 -2.50 -7.46 -5.51
CA LYS A 270 -1.52 -7.96 -4.53
C LYS A 270 -0.59 -9.04 -5.10
N CYS A 271 -0.21 -8.95 -6.38
CA CYS A 271 0.80 -9.81 -6.97
C CYS A 271 2.19 -9.38 -6.45
N GLN A 272 2.97 -10.31 -5.91
CA GLN A 272 4.16 -9.99 -5.11
C GLN A 272 5.20 -9.16 -5.87
N LEU A 273 5.38 -9.45 -7.17
CA LEU A 273 6.37 -8.79 -8.03
C LEU A 273 5.79 -7.61 -8.84
N ILE A 274 4.52 -7.25 -8.65
CA ILE A 274 3.90 -6.04 -9.24
C ILE A 274 3.64 -5.02 -8.14
N HIS A 275 4.41 -3.94 -8.16
CA HIS A 275 4.32 -2.85 -7.20
C HIS A 275 3.72 -1.60 -7.85
N PHE A 276 3.41 -0.59 -7.04
CA PHE A 276 2.71 0.61 -7.53
C PHE A 276 3.55 1.42 -8.54
N GLY A 277 4.88 1.28 -8.52
CA GLY A 277 5.78 1.86 -9.52
C GLY A 277 5.58 1.32 -10.94
N ASP A 278 4.96 0.14 -11.09
CA ASP A 278 4.71 -0.50 -12.39
C ASP A 278 3.48 0.08 -13.10
N THR A 279 2.69 0.94 -12.43
CA THR A 279 1.40 1.38 -12.98
C THR A 279 1.55 2.01 -14.37
N MET A 280 2.59 2.81 -14.61
CA MET A 280 2.84 3.38 -15.93
C MET A 280 3.08 2.31 -16.98
N ARG A 281 3.92 1.30 -16.69
CA ARG A 281 4.17 0.19 -17.62
C ARG A 281 2.91 -0.65 -17.84
N LEU A 282 2.06 -0.83 -16.82
CA LEU A 282 0.76 -1.48 -17.00
C LEU A 282 -0.17 -0.68 -17.93
N LEU A 283 -0.20 0.65 -17.80
CA LEU A 283 -0.94 1.53 -18.71
C LEU A 283 -0.41 1.47 -20.15
N ASP A 284 0.89 1.27 -20.32
CA ASP A 284 1.50 1.08 -21.65
C ASP A 284 1.15 -0.31 -22.24
N ILE A 285 1.18 -1.38 -21.43
CA ILE A 285 0.85 -2.75 -21.83
C ILE A 285 -0.62 -2.89 -22.23
N ILE A 286 -1.55 -2.17 -21.60
CA ILE A 286 -2.97 -2.25 -21.98
C ILE A 286 -3.31 -1.37 -23.20
N GLN A 287 -2.41 -0.46 -23.56
CA GLN A 287 -2.55 0.43 -24.71
C GLN A 287 -2.18 -0.24 -26.05
N THR A 288 -1.52 -1.42 -26.04
CA THR A 288 -0.99 -2.08 -27.25
C THR A 288 -2.03 -2.23 -28.36
N ASP A 289 -1.58 -2.19 -29.63
CA ASP A 289 -2.41 -2.20 -30.83
C ASP A 289 -3.52 -3.25 -30.79
N ARG A 290 -4.74 -2.76 -30.57
CA ARG A 290 -5.99 -3.53 -30.72
C ARG A 290 -6.58 -3.26 -32.10
N PRO A 291 -7.49 -4.11 -32.60
CA PRO A 291 -8.21 -3.84 -33.84
C PRO A 291 -8.78 -2.41 -33.86
N LEU A 292 -8.74 -1.77 -35.03
CA LEU A 292 -9.24 -0.40 -35.24
C LEU A 292 -10.61 -0.20 -34.58
N GLY A 293 -10.72 0.80 -33.71
CA GLY A 293 -11.93 1.11 -32.92
C GLY A 293 -12.00 0.44 -31.55
N LYS A 294 -11.02 -0.38 -31.16
CA LYS A 294 -10.87 -0.96 -29.81
C LYS A 294 -9.69 -0.40 -29.01
N GLU A 295 -9.10 0.70 -29.44
CA GLU A 295 -8.01 1.37 -28.75
C GLU A 295 -8.49 1.91 -27.38
N ASN A 296 -7.71 1.69 -26.32
CA ASN A 296 -8.02 2.12 -24.94
C ASN A 296 -9.29 1.49 -24.31
N GLN A 297 -9.75 0.32 -24.78
CA GLN A 297 -10.96 -0.31 -24.24
C GLN A 297 -10.77 -1.19 -23.00
N VAL A 298 -9.53 -1.42 -22.56
CA VAL A 298 -9.29 -2.24 -21.37
C VAL A 298 -9.35 -1.38 -20.12
N TYR A 299 -10.36 -1.63 -19.30
CA TYR A 299 -10.42 -1.09 -17.95
C TYR A 299 -9.38 -1.80 -17.05
N LEU A 300 -8.53 -1.02 -16.39
CA LEU A 300 -7.54 -1.53 -15.44
C LEU A 300 -8.05 -1.35 -14.00
N ASP A 301 -8.32 -2.45 -13.29
CA ASP A 301 -8.64 -2.48 -11.87
C ASP A 301 -7.42 -2.91 -11.05
N PHE A 302 -6.60 -1.95 -10.63
CA PHE A 302 -5.29 -2.23 -10.05
C PHE A 302 -5.23 -1.97 -8.55
N TYR A 303 -4.93 -3.01 -7.76
CA TYR A 303 -4.50 -2.91 -6.37
C TYR A 303 -3.04 -3.37 -6.27
N PRO A 304 -2.07 -2.43 -6.23
CA PRO A 304 -0.66 -2.77 -6.11
C PRO A 304 -0.37 -3.66 -4.90
N ASN A 305 0.78 -4.34 -4.91
CA ASN A 305 1.23 -5.05 -3.72
C ASN A 305 1.23 -4.12 -2.49
N TYR A 306 0.75 -4.65 -1.37
CA TYR A 306 0.64 -3.92 -0.12
C TYR A 306 1.37 -4.71 0.95
N HIS A 307 2.41 -4.11 1.50
CA HIS A 307 3.29 -4.73 2.48
C HIS A 307 2.73 -4.54 3.88
N LEU A 308 2.20 -5.61 4.45
CA LEU A 308 1.74 -5.62 5.84
C LEU A 308 2.91 -5.53 6.82
N GLY A 309 4.10 -6.01 6.43
CA GLY A 309 5.23 -6.21 7.35
C GLY A 309 5.07 -7.52 8.15
N PRO A 310 6.06 -7.85 8.98
CA PRO A 310 5.99 -8.98 9.89
C PRO A 310 4.91 -8.77 10.96
N ILE A 311 4.55 -9.83 11.67
CA ILE A 311 3.52 -9.82 12.72
C ILE A 311 3.88 -8.76 13.77
N ASP A 312 2.90 -7.94 14.16
CA ASP A 312 3.05 -6.89 15.17
C ASP A 312 3.31 -7.53 16.55
N ASN A 313 4.59 -7.78 16.83
CA ASN A 313 5.09 -8.26 18.09
C ASN A 313 6.06 -7.22 18.68
N PRO A 314 5.68 -6.51 19.76
CA PRO A 314 6.52 -5.49 20.39
C PRO A 314 7.88 -5.98 20.89
N THR A 315 8.02 -7.30 21.10
CA THR A 315 9.26 -7.94 21.55
C THR A 315 10.16 -8.41 20.40
N ASP A 316 9.65 -8.41 19.16
CA ASP A 316 10.41 -8.85 18.00
C ASP A 316 11.29 -7.70 17.48
N PRO A 317 12.64 -7.83 17.54
CA PRO A 317 13.55 -6.81 17.01
C PRO A 317 13.43 -6.62 15.49
N TYR A 318 12.77 -7.54 14.79
CA TYR A 318 12.55 -7.51 13.34
C TYR A 318 11.22 -6.87 12.95
N TYR A 319 10.39 -6.46 13.92
CA TYR A 319 9.21 -5.63 13.66
C TYR A 319 9.56 -4.14 13.79
N GLN A 320 9.57 -3.43 12.66
CA GLN A 320 9.82 -1.98 12.57
C GLN A 320 8.57 -1.19 12.19
N GLY A 321 7.44 -1.87 11.98
CA GLY A 321 6.14 -1.29 11.67
C GLY A 321 5.69 -1.51 10.24
N ASN A 322 4.42 -1.21 9.99
CA ASN A 322 3.78 -1.44 8.70
C ASN A 322 3.99 -0.21 7.80
N TYR A 323 4.80 -0.35 6.75
CA TYR A 323 5.07 0.73 5.78
C TYR A 323 4.03 0.79 4.64
N GLY A 324 3.38 -0.33 4.33
CA GLY A 324 2.33 -0.44 3.30
C GLY A 324 2.85 -0.44 1.87
N VAL A 325 3.78 0.46 1.53
CA VAL A 325 4.31 0.64 0.17
C VAL A 325 5.57 -0.18 -0.09
N THR A 326 6.42 -0.33 0.92
CA THR A 326 7.66 -1.11 0.89
C THR A 326 7.62 -2.15 1.99
N TRP A 327 8.41 -3.23 1.87
CA TRP A 327 8.53 -4.18 2.97
C TRP A 327 9.27 -3.58 4.16
N ASP A 328 10.34 -2.81 3.90
CA ASP A 328 11.25 -2.28 4.90
C ASP A 328 11.41 -0.75 4.80
N ASN A 329 12.16 -0.15 5.73
CA ASN A 329 12.59 1.24 5.65
C ASN A 329 13.50 1.43 4.43
N TRP A 330 13.01 2.16 3.42
CA TRP A 330 13.80 2.52 2.25
C TRP A 330 14.54 3.87 2.40
N ASN A 331 14.48 4.47 3.59
CA ASN A 331 15.13 5.74 3.92
C ASN A 331 14.62 6.97 3.15
N GLY A 332 13.39 6.90 2.63
CA GLY A 332 12.72 8.02 1.98
C GLY A 332 11.28 8.23 2.42
N ASN A 333 10.71 9.39 2.06
CA ASN A 333 9.32 9.72 2.36
C ASN A 333 8.38 9.06 1.35
N SER A 334 7.89 7.87 1.68
CA SER A 334 6.97 7.10 0.83
C SER A 334 5.70 7.86 0.47
N ILE A 335 5.19 8.74 1.34
CA ILE A 335 3.97 9.52 1.07
C ILE A 335 4.21 10.48 -0.11
N LEU A 336 5.29 11.26 -0.05
CA LEU A 336 5.64 12.20 -1.11
C LEU A 336 6.02 11.46 -2.40
N ALA A 337 6.70 10.32 -2.30
CA ALA A 337 7.03 9.47 -3.44
C ALA A 337 5.79 8.91 -4.13
N THR A 338 4.82 8.41 -3.36
CA THR A 338 3.53 7.94 -3.88
C THR A 338 2.79 9.08 -4.58
N TRP A 339 2.67 10.26 -3.97
CA TRP A 339 2.02 11.39 -4.63
C TRP A 339 2.76 11.88 -5.87
N ALA A 340 4.10 11.81 -5.89
CA ALA A 340 4.87 12.11 -7.08
C ALA A 340 4.48 11.17 -8.24
N LEU A 341 4.30 9.87 -7.99
CA LEU A 341 3.87 8.94 -9.02
C LEU A 341 2.40 9.11 -9.41
N VAL A 342 1.49 9.32 -8.44
CA VAL A 342 0.06 9.59 -8.69
C VAL A 342 -0.12 10.80 -9.62
N ALA A 343 0.66 11.87 -9.42
CA ALA A 343 0.62 13.07 -10.26
C ALA A 343 0.98 12.81 -11.74
N HIS A 344 1.51 11.63 -12.08
CA HIS A 344 1.80 11.21 -13.46
C HIS A 344 0.89 10.10 -13.96
N ILE A 345 0.65 9.10 -13.10
CA ILE A 345 -0.19 7.95 -13.40
C ILE A 345 -1.62 8.39 -13.74
N VAL A 346 -2.22 9.24 -12.91
CA VAL A 346 -3.64 9.61 -13.07
C VAL A 346 -3.90 10.40 -14.35
N PRO A 347 -3.11 11.43 -14.71
CA PRO A 347 -3.26 12.07 -16.02
C PRO A 347 -3.12 11.11 -17.20
N GLN A 348 -2.19 10.16 -17.14
CA GLN A 348 -2.04 9.15 -18.19
C GLN A 348 -3.27 8.24 -18.28
N ALA A 349 -3.73 7.69 -17.15
CA ALA A 349 -4.93 6.85 -17.10
C ALA A 349 -6.17 7.58 -17.64
N ARG A 350 -6.36 8.86 -17.25
CA ARG A 350 -7.47 9.69 -17.77
C ARG A 350 -7.41 9.90 -19.27
N ARG A 351 -6.22 10.07 -19.86
CA ARG A 351 -6.06 10.16 -21.33
C ARG A 351 -6.46 8.86 -22.03
N GLN A 352 -6.27 7.73 -21.38
CA GLN A 352 -6.71 6.41 -21.85
C GLN A 352 -8.16 6.08 -21.44
N GLY A 353 -8.92 7.00 -20.82
CA GLY A 353 -10.29 6.73 -20.38
C GLY A 353 -10.41 5.78 -19.17
N ILE A 354 -9.31 5.52 -18.46
CA ILE A 354 -9.26 4.62 -17.32
C ILE A 354 -9.47 5.39 -16.03
N ASP A 355 -10.39 4.89 -15.21
CA ASP A 355 -10.69 5.45 -13.90
C ASP A 355 -9.95 4.72 -12.77
N LEU A 356 -8.96 5.39 -12.20
CA LEU A 356 -8.22 4.90 -11.03
C LEU A 356 -8.70 5.53 -9.71
N LEU A 357 -9.63 6.50 -9.75
CA LEU A 357 -9.91 7.40 -8.63
C LEU A 357 -11.38 7.45 -8.20
N SER A 358 -12.32 6.78 -8.86
CA SER A 358 -13.66 6.61 -8.28
C SER A 358 -13.61 5.86 -6.95
N LYS A 359 -14.69 5.98 -6.18
CA LYS A 359 -14.78 5.37 -4.84
C LYS A 359 -14.64 3.84 -4.88
N ASP A 360 -15.03 3.21 -5.98
CA ASP A 360 -14.98 1.76 -6.17
C ASP A 360 -13.69 1.30 -6.86
N ALA A 361 -12.84 2.23 -7.33
CA ALA A 361 -11.56 1.89 -7.94
C ALA A 361 -10.58 1.36 -6.91
N MET A 362 -9.97 0.21 -7.20
CA MET A 362 -9.09 -0.45 -6.24
C MET A 362 -7.76 0.29 -6.03
N PHE A 363 -7.34 1.10 -7.00
CA PHE A 363 -6.16 1.96 -6.86
C PHE A 363 -6.39 3.06 -5.82
N ARG A 364 -7.57 3.69 -5.82
CA ARG A 364 -7.96 4.64 -4.75
C ARG A 364 -8.02 3.96 -3.39
N LYS A 365 -8.60 2.76 -3.32
CA LYS A 365 -8.63 1.99 -2.06
C LYS A 365 -7.21 1.72 -1.55
N TRP A 366 -6.29 1.32 -2.42
CA TRP A 366 -4.88 1.16 -2.06
C TRP A 366 -4.27 2.47 -1.53
N LEU A 367 -4.57 3.64 -2.11
CA LEU A 367 -4.12 4.93 -1.57
C LEU A 367 -4.64 5.17 -0.14
N HIS A 368 -5.89 4.82 0.16
CA HIS A 368 -6.44 4.90 1.52
C HIS A 368 -5.74 3.93 2.49
N ASP A 369 -5.37 2.74 2.04
CA ASP A 369 -4.69 1.72 2.85
C ASP A 369 -3.18 2.01 3.02
N SER A 370 -2.55 2.70 2.06
CA SER A 370 -1.13 3.14 2.04
C SER A 370 -0.79 4.08 3.21
N PRO A 371 0.43 4.64 3.37
CA PRO A 371 0.70 5.65 4.39
C PRO A 371 0.19 7.06 4.04
N CYS A 372 -0.47 7.29 2.89
CA CYS A 372 -0.91 8.62 2.44
C CYS A 372 -2.04 9.23 3.29
N TRP A 373 -1.82 10.43 3.84
CA TRP A 373 -2.83 11.13 4.64
C TRP A 373 -3.80 11.91 3.75
N ARG A 374 -5.04 12.11 4.22
CA ARG A 374 -6.06 12.98 3.59
C ARG A 374 -6.18 12.77 2.07
N VAL A 375 -6.31 11.51 1.65
CA VAL A 375 -6.31 11.08 0.24
C VAL A 375 -7.32 11.86 -0.59
N ASP A 376 -8.56 11.98 -0.12
CA ASP A 376 -9.64 12.65 -0.87
C ASP A 376 -9.34 14.14 -1.12
N GLU A 377 -8.98 14.87 -0.07
CA GLU A 377 -8.63 16.30 -0.15
C GLU A 377 -7.42 16.52 -1.06
N THR A 378 -6.44 15.61 -0.98
CA THR A 378 -5.20 15.71 -1.78
C THR A 378 -5.49 15.46 -3.25
N LEU A 379 -6.29 14.44 -3.58
CA LEU A 379 -6.68 14.15 -4.96
C LEU A 379 -7.47 15.31 -5.59
N GLU A 380 -8.40 15.90 -4.84
CA GLU A 380 -9.18 17.05 -5.29
C GLU A 380 -8.27 18.22 -5.64
N LYS A 381 -7.36 18.60 -4.73
CA LYS A 381 -6.48 19.75 -4.92
C LYS A 381 -5.37 19.51 -5.94
N LEU A 382 -4.83 18.29 -6.01
CA LEU A 382 -3.73 17.94 -6.92
C LEU A 382 -4.12 18.09 -8.39
N PHE A 383 -5.38 17.83 -8.74
CA PHE A 383 -5.87 17.90 -10.11
C PHE A 383 -6.78 19.11 -10.40
N LYS A 384 -6.97 20.01 -9.43
CA LYS A 384 -7.69 21.26 -9.63
C LYS A 384 -6.72 22.36 -10.09
N PRO A 385 -6.90 22.97 -11.29
CA PRO A 385 -5.97 23.96 -11.83
C PRO A 385 -5.80 25.24 -10.99
N GLU A 386 -6.84 25.60 -10.23
CA GLU A 386 -6.91 26.83 -9.43
C GLU A 386 -6.20 26.71 -8.07
N THR A 387 -5.75 25.51 -7.69
CA THR A 387 -5.13 25.29 -6.38
C THR A 387 -3.83 26.07 -6.26
N GLU A 388 -3.70 26.86 -5.18
CA GLU A 388 -2.45 27.55 -4.87
C GLU A 388 -1.33 26.52 -4.60
N VAL A 389 -0.17 26.70 -5.22
CA VAL A 389 0.93 25.72 -5.12
C VAL A 389 1.39 25.54 -3.67
N ALA A 390 1.46 26.61 -2.89
CA ALA A 390 1.81 26.54 -1.47
C ALA A 390 0.79 25.72 -0.65
N GLU A 391 -0.49 25.87 -0.97
CA GLU A 391 -1.57 25.08 -0.36
C GLU A 391 -1.45 23.59 -0.71
N LEU A 392 -1.23 23.29 -1.98
CA LEU A 392 -1.02 21.91 -2.45
C LEU A 392 0.19 21.27 -1.77
N VAL A 393 1.33 21.96 -1.73
CA VAL A 393 2.56 21.43 -1.13
C VAL A 393 2.42 21.21 0.38
N ALA A 394 1.76 22.14 1.08
CA ALA A 394 1.45 21.95 2.50
C ALA A 394 0.59 20.68 2.70
N LEU A 395 -0.42 20.47 1.85
CA LEU A 395 -1.28 19.30 1.92
C LEU A 395 -0.55 17.99 1.57
N LEU A 396 0.30 17.98 0.55
CA LEU A 396 1.13 16.82 0.19
C LEU A 396 2.05 16.39 1.33
N ASP A 397 2.58 17.36 2.09
CA ASP A 397 3.43 17.14 3.26
C ASP A 397 2.64 17.19 4.58
N CYS A 398 1.34 16.87 4.57
CA CYS A 398 0.50 17.02 5.77
C CYS A 398 0.83 16.05 6.91
N SER A 399 1.68 15.04 6.67
CA SER A 399 2.23 14.15 7.71
C SER A 399 3.39 14.78 8.49
N ASN A 400 3.88 15.95 8.05
CA ASN A 400 4.92 16.70 8.75
C ASN A 400 4.35 17.37 10.02
N PRO A 401 4.88 17.04 11.22
CA PRO A 401 4.34 17.54 12.48
C PRO A 401 4.51 19.05 12.68
N ASP A 402 5.40 19.71 11.93
CA ASP A 402 5.64 21.14 12.08
C ASP A 402 4.44 21.97 11.57
N HIS A 403 3.71 21.49 10.57
CA HIS A 403 2.59 22.22 9.98
C HIS A 403 1.29 21.41 9.83
N PHE A 404 1.31 20.07 9.78
CA PHE A 404 0.13 19.21 9.59
C PHE A 404 -0.78 19.64 8.41
N GLY A 405 -0.15 20.14 7.35
CA GLY A 405 -0.83 20.69 6.17
C GLY A 405 -1.42 22.10 6.33
N ASN A 406 -1.13 22.81 7.41
CA ASN A 406 -1.52 24.21 7.56
C ASN A 406 -0.60 25.12 6.72
N VAL A 407 -1.18 25.81 5.73
CA VAL A 407 -0.44 26.69 4.82
C VAL A 407 0.30 27.80 5.55
N LYS A 408 -0.34 28.48 6.50
CA LYS A 408 0.29 29.59 7.26
C LYS A 408 1.51 29.14 8.06
N LYS A 409 1.47 27.92 8.61
CA LYS A 409 2.61 27.31 9.31
C LYS A 409 3.68 26.86 8.32
N PHE A 410 3.27 26.28 7.19
CA PHE A 410 4.16 25.82 6.14
C PHE A 410 4.96 26.98 5.52
N THR A 411 4.30 28.11 5.24
CA THR A 411 4.92 29.32 4.71
C THR A 411 5.60 30.18 5.78
N GLY A 412 5.50 29.78 7.05
CA GLY A 412 6.14 30.44 8.17
C GLY A 412 7.55 29.89 8.45
N PHE A 413 8.09 30.23 9.62
CA PHE A 413 9.38 29.68 10.05
C PHE A 413 9.23 28.21 10.48
N ILE A 414 9.76 27.29 9.67
CA ILE A 414 9.90 25.87 10.02
C ILE A 414 11.32 25.64 10.53
N GLY A 415 11.47 25.27 11.80
CA GLY A 415 12.77 25.18 12.47
C GLY A 415 13.77 24.23 11.80
N ASN A 416 13.29 23.22 11.07
CA ASN A 416 14.11 22.25 10.32
C ASN A 416 14.29 22.62 8.84
N ARG A 417 13.83 23.80 8.39
CA ARG A 417 14.02 24.32 7.03
C ARG A 417 14.57 25.74 7.08
N ALA A 418 15.84 25.88 7.45
CA ALA A 418 16.54 27.17 7.48
C ALA A 418 16.52 27.91 6.12
N HIS A 419 16.26 27.19 5.04
CA HIS A 419 16.24 27.70 3.67
C HIS A 419 14.85 28.13 3.16
N GLY A 420 13.82 28.13 4.02
CA GLY A 420 12.46 28.50 3.63
C GLY A 420 11.65 27.35 3.02
N TRP A 421 10.51 27.70 2.43
CA TRP A 421 9.52 26.77 1.86
C TRP A 421 9.43 26.89 0.32
N GLU A 422 9.96 27.97 -0.24
CA GLU A 422 9.82 28.37 -1.64
C GLU A 422 10.34 27.30 -2.58
N TRP A 423 11.48 26.69 -2.25
CA TRP A 423 12.07 25.59 -3.02
C TRP A 423 11.09 24.43 -3.21
N ALA A 424 10.25 24.14 -2.23
CA ALA A 424 9.31 23.01 -2.29
C ALA A 424 8.20 23.27 -3.31
N THR A 425 7.93 24.54 -3.63
CA THR A 425 6.92 24.99 -4.60
C THR A 425 7.47 25.25 -6.00
N GLN A 426 8.79 25.34 -6.15
CA GLN A 426 9.44 25.48 -7.45
C GLN A 426 9.36 24.18 -8.27
N LYS A 427 9.45 24.28 -9.60
CA LYS A 427 9.46 23.11 -10.49
C LYS A 427 10.90 22.74 -10.87
N PHE A 428 11.21 21.45 -10.82
CA PHE A 428 12.51 20.87 -11.14
C PHE A 428 12.36 19.75 -12.16
N HIS A 429 13.43 19.49 -12.91
CA HIS A 429 13.48 18.42 -13.89
C HIS A 429 13.91 17.10 -13.25
N CYS A 430 13.10 16.04 -13.40
CA CYS A 430 13.51 14.68 -13.05
C CYS A 430 14.09 13.96 -14.28
N ILE A 431 15.29 13.38 -14.16
CA ILE A 431 15.97 12.67 -15.25
C ILE A 431 15.31 11.34 -15.64
N ASN A 432 14.63 10.68 -14.68
CA ASN A 432 14.06 9.34 -14.84
C ASN A 432 12.55 9.37 -15.11
N CYS A 433 11.93 10.54 -15.17
CA CYS A 433 10.52 10.64 -15.53
C CYS A 433 10.36 10.58 -17.07
N PRO A 434 9.29 9.95 -17.60
CA PRO A 434 9.02 9.89 -19.04
C PRO A 434 8.94 11.29 -19.67
N ARG A 435 9.48 11.43 -20.89
CA ARG A 435 9.56 12.71 -21.63
C ARG A 435 8.17 13.37 -21.71
N GLY A 436 8.07 14.60 -21.22
CA GLY A 436 6.81 15.38 -21.16
C GLY A 436 6.22 15.52 -19.75
N SER A 437 6.77 14.79 -18.76
CA SER A 437 6.34 14.80 -17.36
C SER A 437 7.43 15.31 -16.40
N ASN A 438 8.57 15.76 -16.94
CA ASN A 438 9.81 15.92 -16.18
C ASN A 438 9.75 17.06 -15.15
N LEU A 439 8.80 18.00 -15.26
CA LEU A 439 8.65 19.08 -14.29
C LEU A 439 7.86 18.62 -13.06
N LYS A 440 8.56 18.56 -11.93
CA LYS A 440 8.02 18.18 -10.63
C LYS A 440 8.21 19.27 -9.61
N LEU A 441 7.26 19.42 -8.69
CA LEU A 441 7.42 20.31 -7.54
C LEU A 441 8.62 19.87 -6.70
N GLY A 442 9.36 20.84 -6.15
CA GLY A 442 10.57 20.60 -5.36
C GLY A 442 10.33 19.70 -4.15
N ILE A 443 9.12 19.72 -3.58
CA ILE A 443 8.73 18.82 -2.49
C ILE A 443 8.88 17.33 -2.84
N PHE A 444 8.84 16.97 -4.12
CA PHE A 444 9.04 15.60 -4.59
C PHE A 444 10.52 15.22 -4.73
N PHE A 445 11.46 16.03 -4.27
CA PHE A 445 12.89 15.72 -4.29
C PHE A 445 13.42 15.69 -2.86
N HIS A 446 14.34 14.76 -2.59
CA HIS A 446 14.97 14.68 -1.27
C HIS A 446 15.89 15.89 -1.06
N TRP A 447 15.53 16.80 -0.16
CA TRP A 447 16.21 18.09 -0.02
C TRP A 447 17.74 17.98 0.19
N PRO A 448 18.25 17.27 1.23
CA PRO A 448 19.68 17.22 1.50
C PRO A 448 20.53 16.58 0.41
N THR A 449 20.00 15.58 -0.30
CA THR A 449 20.80 14.75 -1.21
C THR A 449 20.54 15.08 -2.67
N ALA A 450 19.37 15.60 -3.02
CA ALA A 450 19.02 15.93 -4.39
C ALA A 450 19.10 17.42 -4.68
N LEU A 451 18.60 18.31 -3.82
CA LEU A 451 18.49 19.75 -4.16
C LEU A 451 19.61 20.61 -3.56
N MET A 452 19.95 20.37 -2.29
CA MET A 452 20.93 21.17 -1.56
C MET A 452 22.32 21.20 -2.20
N PRO A 453 22.90 20.08 -2.70
CA PRO A 453 24.24 20.09 -3.29
C PRO A 453 24.37 20.92 -4.57
N TYR A 454 23.23 21.22 -5.22
CA TYR A 454 23.18 21.94 -6.49
C TYR A 454 22.57 23.34 -6.35
N ARG A 455 22.34 23.78 -5.10
CA ARG A 455 21.97 25.16 -4.81
C ARG A 455 23.22 26.04 -4.87
N ARG A 456 23.12 27.13 -5.61
CA ARG A 456 24.15 28.16 -5.75
C ARG A 456 24.08 29.17 -4.60
N ASP A 457 25.16 29.91 -4.39
CA ASP A 457 25.26 30.93 -3.34
C ASP A 457 24.24 32.08 -3.50
N ASP A 458 23.82 32.35 -4.74
CA ASP A 458 22.76 33.31 -5.09
C ASP A 458 21.34 32.80 -4.75
N GLY A 459 21.23 31.58 -4.22
CA GLY A 459 19.98 30.93 -3.88
C GLY A 459 19.27 30.23 -5.04
N THR A 460 19.81 30.31 -6.26
CA THR A 460 19.27 29.60 -7.45
C THR A 460 19.75 28.15 -7.50
N TYR A 461 19.13 27.33 -8.33
CA TYR A 461 19.49 25.92 -8.51
C TYR A 461 20.18 25.71 -9.84
N ASN A 462 21.15 24.79 -9.89
CA ASN A 462 21.80 24.44 -11.13
C ASN A 462 20.78 23.85 -12.12
N PRO A 463 20.52 24.51 -13.27
CA PRO A 463 19.55 24.03 -14.25
C PRO A 463 20.05 22.79 -15.01
N THR A 464 21.36 22.50 -14.99
CA THR A 464 21.94 21.32 -15.65
C THR A 464 22.06 20.11 -14.72
N ALA A 465 21.70 20.26 -13.44
CA ALA A 465 21.80 19.16 -12.49
C ALA A 465 20.74 18.08 -12.79
N GLN A 466 21.20 16.84 -12.68
CA GLN A 466 20.41 15.65 -12.97
C GLN A 466 19.71 15.17 -11.69
N TYR A 467 18.55 15.77 -11.38
CA TYR A 467 17.78 15.41 -10.20
C TYR A 467 16.95 14.14 -10.44
N CYS A 468 16.84 13.28 -9.43
CA CYS A 468 15.91 12.15 -9.41
C CYS A 468 14.82 12.42 -8.35
N CYS A 469 13.55 12.39 -8.73
CA CYS A 469 12.45 12.59 -7.79
C CYS A 469 12.24 11.37 -6.90
N LEU A 470 11.64 11.58 -5.73
CA LEU A 470 11.29 10.56 -4.73
C LEU A 470 10.44 9.43 -5.33
N GLY A 471 9.59 9.73 -6.31
CA GLY A 471 8.80 8.72 -7.02
C GLY A 471 9.69 7.72 -7.78
N CYS A 472 10.61 8.22 -8.62
CA CYS A 472 11.56 7.38 -9.34
C CYS A 472 12.53 6.65 -8.40
N GLN A 473 12.99 7.31 -7.34
CA GLN A 473 13.84 6.67 -6.31
C GLN A 473 13.12 5.52 -5.61
N LEU A 474 11.84 5.70 -5.27
CA LEU A 474 11.04 4.65 -4.66
C LEU A 474 10.78 3.49 -5.63
N THR A 475 10.47 3.77 -6.91
CA THR A 475 10.35 2.71 -7.93
C THR A 475 11.65 1.89 -8.03
N GLN A 476 12.81 2.54 -8.05
CA GLN A 476 14.11 1.85 -8.06
C GLN A 476 14.31 1.00 -6.80
N ALA A 477 13.97 1.54 -5.62
CA ALA A 477 14.06 0.82 -4.36
C ALA A 477 13.17 -0.44 -4.36
N LEU A 478 11.96 -0.36 -4.92
CA LEU A 478 11.02 -1.48 -5.01
C LEU A 478 11.46 -2.59 -5.99
N TYR A 479 12.17 -2.24 -7.07
CA TYR A 479 12.80 -3.24 -7.94
C TYR A 479 14.00 -3.91 -7.28
N ALA A 480 14.73 -3.17 -6.43
CA ALA A 480 15.88 -3.67 -5.68
C ALA A 480 15.49 -4.40 -4.38
N GLU A 481 14.20 -4.45 -4.03
CA GLU A 481 13.72 -5.20 -2.87
C GLU A 481 14.07 -6.68 -2.99
N ASP A 482 14.67 -7.22 -1.93
CA ASP A 482 15.15 -8.61 -1.81
C ASP A 482 14.32 -9.44 -0.82
N ASP A 483 13.31 -8.83 -0.19
CA ASP A 483 12.40 -9.55 0.71
C ASP A 483 11.68 -10.67 -0.04
N HIS A 484 11.46 -11.81 0.60
CA HIS A 484 10.79 -12.98 0.01
C HIS A 484 11.45 -13.41 -1.32
N TYR A 485 12.79 -13.34 -1.40
CA TYR A 485 13.59 -13.69 -2.58
C TYR A 485 13.16 -12.98 -3.88
N LYS A 486 12.52 -11.81 -3.79
CA LYS A 486 12.01 -11.08 -4.97
C LYS A 486 13.09 -10.81 -6.02
N SER A 487 14.31 -10.46 -5.61
CA SER A 487 15.44 -10.22 -6.52
C SER A 487 15.73 -11.45 -7.38
N HIS A 488 15.92 -12.62 -6.75
CA HIS A 488 16.22 -13.89 -7.38
C HIS A 488 15.08 -14.35 -8.30
N LYS A 489 13.81 -14.15 -7.86
CA LYS A 489 12.63 -14.42 -8.68
C LYS A 489 12.62 -13.56 -9.95
N ARG A 490 12.89 -12.25 -9.82
CA ARG A 490 12.98 -11.33 -10.96
C ARG A 490 14.13 -11.69 -11.88
N ASP A 491 15.29 -12.11 -11.35
CA ASP A 491 16.44 -12.53 -12.16
C ASP A 491 16.14 -13.77 -12.98
N LEU A 492 15.43 -14.76 -12.41
CA LEU A 492 14.97 -15.93 -13.16
C LEU A 492 13.95 -15.58 -14.24
N ILE A 493 13.01 -14.66 -13.96
CA ILE A 493 12.06 -14.17 -14.97
C ILE A 493 12.79 -13.38 -16.05
N ARG A 494 13.79 -12.58 -15.70
CA ARG A 494 14.63 -11.87 -16.65
C ARG A 494 15.38 -12.84 -17.53
N LEU A 495 16.03 -13.84 -16.96
CA LEU A 495 16.71 -14.89 -17.71
C LEU A 495 15.74 -15.61 -18.67
N TRP A 496 14.52 -15.89 -18.23
CA TRP A 496 13.51 -16.54 -19.04
C TRP A 496 13.04 -15.68 -20.23
N LEU A 497 12.82 -14.38 -20.00
CA LEU A 497 12.15 -13.51 -20.96
C LEU A 497 13.10 -12.60 -21.75
N THR A 498 14.40 -12.64 -21.50
CA THR A 498 15.39 -11.80 -22.20
C THR A 498 15.97 -12.55 -23.39
N GLU A 499 16.11 -11.87 -24.53
CA GLU A 499 16.72 -12.42 -25.74
C GLU A 499 18.25 -12.34 -25.70
N GLU A 500 18.93 -12.98 -26.66
CA GLU A 500 20.39 -12.91 -26.80
C GLU A 500 20.91 -11.48 -26.95
N THR A 501 20.07 -10.56 -27.42
CA THR A 501 20.35 -9.12 -27.59
C THR A 501 20.25 -8.31 -26.29
N GLU A 502 19.97 -8.95 -25.15
CA GLU A 502 19.63 -8.32 -23.87
C GLU A 502 18.31 -7.51 -23.86
N GLU A 503 17.52 -7.59 -24.93
CA GLU A 503 16.19 -6.99 -25.00
C GLU A 503 15.13 -7.95 -24.43
N TRP A 504 14.05 -7.40 -23.89
CA TRP A 504 12.92 -8.19 -23.41
C TRP A 504 12.12 -8.75 -24.58
N ASN A 505 11.84 -10.06 -24.57
CA ASN A 505 10.78 -10.63 -25.38
C ASN A 505 9.43 -10.20 -24.79
N ASP A 506 8.82 -9.19 -25.38
CA ASP A 506 7.50 -8.67 -25.00
C ASP A 506 6.41 -8.98 -26.04
N THR A 507 6.72 -9.75 -27.09
CA THR A 507 5.80 -10.00 -28.22
C THR A 507 5.55 -11.48 -28.55
N ASP A 508 6.52 -12.37 -28.34
CA ASP A 508 6.45 -13.77 -28.76
C ASP A 508 6.25 -14.73 -27.57
N LEU A 509 4.98 -14.88 -27.16
CA LEU A 509 4.58 -15.82 -26.12
C LEU A 509 4.92 -17.29 -26.46
N PRO A 510 4.65 -17.82 -27.68
CA PRO A 510 5.10 -19.17 -28.07
C PRO A 510 6.61 -19.39 -27.93
N LYS A 511 7.45 -18.40 -28.28
CA LYS A 511 8.90 -18.46 -28.06
C LYS A 511 9.21 -18.52 -26.57
N ALA A 512 8.64 -17.64 -25.76
CA ALA A 512 8.84 -17.67 -24.30
C ALA A 512 8.49 -19.04 -23.69
N ILE A 513 7.41 -19.68 -24.14
CA ILE A 513 7.03 -21.03 -23.67
C ILE A 513 8.10 -22.08 -24.03
N ARG A 514 8.70 -22.03 -25.22
CA ARG A 514 9.79 -22.93 -25.62
C ARG A 514 11.10 -22.63 -24.88
N ASP A 515 11.42 -21.35 -24.75
CA ASP A 515 12.64 -20.87 -24.09
C ASP A 515 12.65 -21.28 -22.61
N PHE A 516 11.48 -21.38 -21.97
CA PHE A 516 11.39 -21.87 -20.59
C PHE A 516 12.06 -23.25 -20.40
N ASP A 517 11.81 -24.18 -21.32
CA ASP A 517 12.39 -25.52 -21.29
C ASP A 517 13.85 -25.49 -21.76
N ALA A 518 14.14 -24.76 -22.84
CA ALA A 518 15.48 -24.68 -23.40
C ALA A 518 16.50 -24.03 -22.45
N LEU A 519 16.08 -23.06 -21.64
CA LEU A 519 16.90 -22.38 -20.64
C LEU A 519 16.88 -23.08 -19.27
N GLU A 520 16.19 -24.22 -19.17
CA GLU A 520 16.07 -25.04 -17.97
C GLU A 520 15.62 -24.22 -16.74
N ILE A 521 14.63 -23.34 -16.92
CA ILE A 521 14.19 -22.41 -15.86
C ILE A 521 13.73 -23.18 -14.61
N SER A 522 13.06 -24.31 -14.76
CA SER A 522 12.66 -25.18 -13.65
C SER A 522 13.85 -25.75 -12.88
N VAL A 523 14.96 -26.06 -13.53
CA VAL A 523 16.18 -26.54 -12.85
C VAL A 523 16.78 -25.40 -12.02
N LYS A 524 16.85 -24.19 -12.59
CA LYS A 524 17.36 -23.01 -11.89
C LYS A 524 16.46 -22.58 -10.72
N ALA A 525 15.15 -22.74 -10.85
CA ALA A 525 14.21 -22.57 -9.75
C ALA A 525 14.46 -23.60 -8.63
N GLY A 526 14.86 -24.84 -8.98
CA GLY A 526 15.29 -25.85 -8.01
C GLY A 526 16.55 -25.44 -7.23
N ILE A 527 17.49 -24.76 -7.88
CA ILE A 527 18.67 -24.17 -7.20
C ILE A 527 18.23 -23.12 -6.18
N LEU A 528 17.26 -22.25 -6.53
CA LEU A 528 16.72 -21.26 -5.60
C LEU A 528 16.01 -21.92 -4.40
N GLU A 529 15.30 -23.03 -4.61
CA GLU A 529 14.67 -23.80 -3.53
C GLU A 529 15.72 -24.43 -2.60
N HIS A 530 16.81 -24.94 -3.17
CA HIS A 530 17.93 -25.45 -2.39
C HIS A 530 18.57 -24.33 -1.55
N TYR A 531 18.83 -23.17 -2.15
CA TYR A 531 19.35 -21.99 -1.45
C TYR A 531 18.44 -21.54 -0.31
N ARG A 532 17.11 -21.55 -0.52
CA ARG A 532 16.13 -21.29 0.55
C ARG A 532 16.23 -22.32 1.68
N SER A 533 16.36 -23.60 1.34
CA SER A 533 16.48 -24.69 2.32
C SER A 533 17.76 -24.58 3.15
N GLU A 534 18.89 -24.25 2.51
CA GLU A 534 20.17 -24.01 3.20
C GLU A 534 20.09 -22.77 4.10
N PHE A 535 19.49 -21.68 3.61
CA PHE A 535 19.27 -20.48 4.41
C PHE A 535 18.42 -20.78 5.65
N TRP A 536 17.31 -21.50 5.47
CA TRP A 536 16.46 -21.88 6.60
C TRP A 536 17.20 -22.76 7.61
N ALA A 537 17.98 -23.74 7.14
CA ALA A 537 18.80 -24.58 8.02
C ALA A 537 19.86 -23.76 8.80
N CYS A 538 20.41 -22.71 8.20
CA CYS A 538 21.44 -21.85 8.81
C CYS A 538 20.85 -20.83 9.79
N GLU A 539 19.81 -20.11 9.37
CA GLU A 539 19.26 -18.95 10.08
C GLU A 539 18.10 -19.31 11.03
N GLY A 540 17.52 -20.50 10.88
CA GLY A 540 16.43 -20.99 11.72
C GLY A 540 15.07 -20.36 11.41
N TYR A 541 14.91 -19.66 10.29
CA TYR A 541 13.63 -19.18 9.79
C TYR A 541 13.56 -19.23 8.26
N ASP A 542 12.35 -19.33 7.72
CA ASP A 542 12.13 -19.33 6.27
C ASP A 542 11.91 -17.90 5.76
N LYS A 543 12.88 -17.36 5.01
CA LYS A 543 12.80 -16.00 4.45
C LYS A 543 11.61 -15.81 3.49
N GLU A 544 11.05 -16.87 2.90
CA GLU A 544 9.90 -16.76 2.00
C GLU A 544 8.56 -16.58 2.73
N THR A 545 8.45 -17.03 3.97
CA THR A 545 7.16 -17.01 4.72
C THR A 545 7.26 -16.26 6.04
N GLN A 546 8.45 -16.19 6.63
CA GLN A 546 8.76 -15.58 7.91
C GLN A 546 9.78 -14.45 7.72
N GLU A 547 9.66 -13.72 6.61
CA GLU A 547 10.55 -12.62 6.28
C GLU A 547 10.60 -11.59 7.41
N ARG A 548 11.78 -11.00 7.61
CA ARG A 548 12.08 -10.07 8.69
C ARG A 548 12.33 -8.67 8.13
N GLN A 549 12.04 -7.62 8.90
CA GLN A 549 12.52 -6.28 8.54
C GLN A 549 13.91 -6.07 9.14
N ARG A 550 14.73 -5.26 8.48
CA ARG A 550 16.05 -4.94 9.02
C ARG A 550 15.89 -4.08 10.28
N PRO A 551 16.64 -4.38 11.35
CA PRO A 551 16.67 -3.50 12.52
C PRO A 551 17.07 -2.08 12.12
N LEU A 552 16.34 -1.09 12.63
CA LEU A 552 16.70 0.31 12.41
C LEU A 552 18.06 0.60 13.04
N THR A 553 18.93 1.29 12.30
CA THR A 553 20.20 1.83 12.79
C THR A 553 19.97 2.96 13.81
N ASP A 554 20.98 3.27 14.61
CA ASP A 554 20.90 4.37 15.58
C ASP A 554 20.59 5.72 14.92
N MET A 555 21.09 5.94 13.70
CA MET A 555 20.77 7.13 12.92
C MET A 555 19.29 7.21 12.53
N GLU A 556 18.67 6.09 12.19
CA GLU A 556 17.25 6.01 11.81
C GLU A 556 16.33 6.08 13.03
N ARG A 557 16.80 5.61 14.20
CA ARG A 557 16.12 5.76 15.50
C ARG A 557 16.20 7.17 16.04
N ASN A 558 17.32 7.87 15.80
CA ASN A 558 17.58 9.18 16.37
C ASN A 558 16.74 10.27 15.67
N ARG A 559 15.75 10.80 16.38
CA ARG A 559 14.82 11.85 15.91
C ARG A 559 15.46 13.24 15.82
N MET A 560 16.73 13.41 16.19
CA MET A 560 17.34 14.73 16.38
C MET A 560 17.78 15.46 15.11
N TYR A 561 17.73 14.84 13.94
CA TYR A 561 18.02 15.53 12.67
C TYR A 561 16.77 15.55 11.79
N GLY A 562 16.29 16.76 11.46
CA GLY A 562 15.03 17.05 10.76
C GLY A 562 14.85 16.49 9.34
N CYS A 563 15.66 15.51 8.95
CA CYS A 563 15.47 14.67 7.77
C CYS A 563 15.24 13.26 8.28
N LYS A 564 13.98 12.90 8.52
CA LYS A 564 13.63 11.54 8.96
C LYS A 564 14.15 10.55 7.92
N ARG A 565 15.27 9.88 8.21
CA ARG A 565 15.74 8.68 7.48
C ARG A 565 14.86 7.48 7.87
N ARG A 566 13.55 7.68 7.85
CA ARG A 566 12.59 6.64 8.19
C ARG A 566 11.35 6.85 7.37
N SER A 567 10.97 5.81 6.63
CA SER A 567 9.75 5.79 5.87
C SER A 567 8.53 5.95 6.78
N PRO A 568 7.50 6.71 6.35
CA PRO A 568 6.28 6.87 7.14
C PRO A 568 5.58 5.53 7.36
N LEU A 569 5.13 5.30 8.60
CA LEU A 569 4.29 4.15 8.95
C LEU A 569 2.83 4.42 8.58
N VAL A 570 2.10 3.39 8.20
CA VAL A 570 0.65 3.44 7.97
C VAL A 570 -0.09 3.85 9.25
N SER A 571 0.33 3.30 10.39
CA SER A 571 -0.22 3.62 11.72
C SER A 571 -0.11 5.11 12.08
N ALA A 572 0.86 5.84 11.49
CA ALA A 572 1.05 7.25 11.75
C ALA A 572 -0.18 8.09 11.33
N LYS A 573 -1.01 7.63 10.39
CA LYS A 573 -2.27 8.30 10.02
C LYS A 573 -3.19 8.60 11.20
N ARG A 574 -3.16 7.75 12.23
CA ARG A 574 -3.95 7.94 13.46
C ARG A 574 -3.55 9.22 14.20
N MET A 575 -2.37 9.77 13.91
CA MET A 575 -1.89 11.02 14.49
C MET A 575 -2.35 12.27 13.72
N ASP A 576 -3.13 12.16 12.65
CA ASP A 576 -3.65 13.35 11.95
C ASP A 576 -4.54 14.16 12.90
N PRO A 577 -4.22 15.44 13.18
CA PRO A 577 -5.04 16.28 14.03
C PRO A 577 -6.51 16.37 13.60
N LYS A 578 -6.84 16.18 12.31
CA LYS A 578 -8.23 16.15 11.84
C LYS A 578 -9.02 14.98 12.44
N PHE A 579 -8.40 13.83 12.67
CA PHE A 579 -9.03 12.62 13.23
C PHE A 579 -8.91 12.51 14.74
N LEU A 580 -8.06 13.32 15.36
CA LEU A 580 -7.86 13.30 16.81
C LEU A 580 -8.91 14.12 17.55
N THR A 581 -9.33 13.59 18.70
CA THR A 581 -10.18 14.29 19.66
C THR A 581 -9.48 15.54 20.22
N THR A 582 -10.25 16.48 20.78
CA THR A 582 -9.75 17.74 21.34
C THR A 582 -8.68 17.54 22.42
N GLU A 583 -8.73 16.46 23.20
CA GLU A 583 -7.72 16.14 24.22
C GLU A 583 -6.44 15.59 23.60
N GLN A 584 -6.54 14.68 22.63
CA GLN A 584 -5.37 14.14 21.92
C GLN A 584 -4.61 15.22 21.13
N ARG A 585 -5.31 16.23 20.60
CA ARG A 585 -4.69 17.41 19.96
C ARG A 585 -3.80 18.23 20.91
N LYS A 586 -4.16 18.33 22.20
CA LYS A 586 -3.38 19.09 23.19
C LYS A 586 -2.00 18.48 23.44
N TRP A 587 -1.85 17.17 23.26
CA TRP A 587 -0.58 16.45 23.43
C TRP A 587 0.36 16.54 22.22
N LEU A 588 -0.20 16.70 21.01
CA LEU A 588 0.58 16.80 19.76
C LEU A 588 1.00 18.22 19.37
N THR A 589 0.42 19.24 20.02
CA THR A 589 0.84 20.63 19.76
C THR A 589 2.18 20.84 20.47
N PRO A 590 3.28 21.17 19.77
CA PRO A 590 4.55 21.44 20.43
C PRO A 590 4.38 22.69 21.30
N ARG A 591 4.24 22.51 22.61
CA ARG A 591 4.51 23.57 23.58
C ARG A 591 6.00 23.92 23.42
N ALA A 592 6.28 25.21 23.19
CA ALA A 592 7.60 25.77 22.86
C ALA A 592 8.69 25.48 23.91
N ASP A 593 8.31 24.88 25.03
CA ASP A 593 9.06 24.55 26.24
C ASP A 593 9.78 23.18 26.20
N ARG A 594 9.63 22.36 25.14
CA ARG A 594 10.35 21.06 25.01
C ARG A 594 11.50 21.06 24.00
N ARG A 595 12.29 22.14 23.92
CA ARG A 595 13.54 22.17 23.12
C ARG A 595 14.80 21.73 23.85
N ASN A 596 14.75 21.51 25.16
CA ASN A 596 15.82 20.88 25.92
C ASN A 596 15.17 20.03 27.01
N VAL A 597 15.51 18.73 27.06
CA VAL A 597 15.57 17.84 28.24
C VAL A 597 15.32 16.39 27.83
N HIS A 598 16.23 15.54 28.30
CA HIS A 598 16.33 14.08 28.20
C HIS A 598 15.13 13.29 28.72
N GLY A 599 15.02 12.05 28.22
CA GLY A 599 14.68 10.86 29.01
C GLY A 599 13.19 10.56 29.23
N GLY A 600 12.80 9.30 29.02
CA GLY A 600 11.53 8.78 29.51
C GLY A 600 10.84 7.79 28.56
N ILE A 601 11.25 6.53 28.74
CA ILE A 601 10.57 5.25 28.51
C ILE A 601 9.03 5.36 28.36
N TRP A 602 8.48 4.70 27.32
CA TRP A 602 7.29 3.83 27.36
C TRP A 602 7.51 2.70 26.37
#